data_AF-A0A2V4TPJ9-F1
#
_entry.id   AF-A0A2V4TPJ9-F1
#
_cell.length_a   1.000
_cell.length_b   1.000
_cell.length_c   1.000
_cell.angle_alpha   90.00
_cell.angle_beta   90.00
_cell.angle_gamma   90.00
#
_symmetry.space_group_name_H-M   'P 1'
#
loop_
_entity.id
_entity.type
_entity.pdbx_description
1 polymer ?
#
loop_
_entity_poly.entity_id
_entity_poly.type
_entity_poly.pdbx_seq_one_letter_code
_entity_poly.pdbx_strand_id
1 'polypeptide(L)'
;MRGDAFAAFVVILESKGLPAHIIDEQKLAMIVNEERWDLVPLVLAWLIREDDEVKQAFTVFSDAAQKCMANLRAGSVKAANKRATEILSERYRGVFLQAASVYARKLSTLEASLDHLSTLTLAELESLAAEEDDLSARVAAISMKISDEIKRREAKKGAKAKDEKLDPVRQFARKLANDGNYPSRRQAVFAIKADVLDYARTLDGVSLSEQQAEKTIDGWLKEMPDADSLFGRKDGGGR
;
A
#
# COMPACT_ATOMS: atom_id res chain seq x y z
N MET A 1 11.92 12.41 36.49
CA MET A 1 12.94 11.44 36.06
C MET A 1 12.34 10.23 35.34
N ARG A 2 11.56 9.34 35.99
CA ARG A 2 10.94 8.18 35.29
C ARG A 2 10.04 8.60 34.11
N GLY A 3 9.12 9.54 34.34
CA GLY A 3 8.22 10.02 33.29
C GLY A 3 8.94 10.73 32.14
N ASP A 4 10.07 11.38 32.40
CA ASP A 4 10.87 12.07 31.37
C ASP A 4 11.61 11.04 30.50
N ALA A 5 12.15 9.98 31.11
CA ALA A 5 12.74 8.85 30.39
C ALA A 5 11.69 8.09 29.57
N PHE A 6 10.48 7.92 30.11
CA PHE A 6 9.36 7.33 29.37
C PHE A 6 8.92 8.18 28.19
N ALA A 7 8.79 9.50 28.36
CA ALA A 7 8.44 10.40 27.27
C ALA A 7 9.49 10.37 26.14
N ALA A 8 10.78 10.39 26.48
CA ALA A 8 11.86 10.24 25.50
C ALA A 8 11.79 8.89 24.76
N PHE A 9 11.52 7.81 25.50
CA PHE A 9 11.34 6.48 24.91
C PHE A 9 10.14 6.43 23.95
N VAL A 10 9.01 7.04 24.31
CA VAL A 10 7.81 7.11 23.45
C VAL A 10 8.08 7.88 22.17
N VAL A 11 8.78 9.02 22.24
CA VAL A 11 9.15 9.80 21.04
C VAL A 11 9.99 8.97 20.07
N ILE A 12 10.94 8.19 20.60
CA ILE A 12 11.78 7.30 19.77
C ILE A 12 10.91 6.22 19.12
N LEU A 13 9.98 5.61 19.86
CA LEU A 13 9.06 4.59 19.31
C LEU A 13 8.11 5.13 18.24
N GLU A 14 7.59 6.35 18.43
CA GLU A 14 6.77 7.01 17.42
C GLU A 14 7.56 7.26 16.14
N SER A 15 8.85 7.61 16.26
CA SER A 15 9.73 7.75 15.09
C SER A 15 9.95 6.44 14.31
N LYS A 16 9.77 5.28 14.98
CA LYS A 16 9.79 3.94 14.36
C LYS A 16 8.40 3.46 13.93
N GLY A 17 7.38 4.33 13.98
CA GLY A 17 6.02 4.03 13.55
C GLY A 17 5.17 3.27 14.56
N LEU A 18 5.62 3.13 15.82
CA LEU A 18 4.82 2.54 16.88
C LEU A 18 4.04 3.64 17.60
N PRO A 19 2.70 3.64 17.57
CA PRO A 19 1.92 4.76 18.10
C PRO A 19 1.97 4.82 19.63
N ALA A 20 2.11 6.00 20.23
CA ALA A 20 2.26 6.13 21.68
C ALA A 20 1.09 5.56 22.51
N HIS A 21 -0.14 5.59 21.98
CA HIS A 21 -1.34 5.21 22.73
C HIS A 21 -1.42 3.72 23.08
N ILE A 22 -0.63 2.86 22.45
CA ILE A 22 -0.58 1.42 22.79
C ILE A 22 0.39 1.11 23.95
N ILE A 23 1.12 2.11 24.44
CA ILE A 23 2.17 1.95 25.46
C ILE A 23 1.73 2.63 26.74
N ASP A 24 1.57 1.84 27.78
CA ASP A 24 1.21 2.30 29.11
C ASP A 24 2.45 2.35 30.00
N GLU A 25 2.81 3.55 30.50
CA GLU A 25 3.97 3.76 31.37
C GLU A 25 3.93 2.84 32.60
N GLN A 26 2.78 2.71 33.24
CA GLN A 26 2.64 1.96 34.50
C GLN A 26 2.80 0.48 34.25
N LYS A 27 2.15 -0.06 33.20
CA LYS A 27 2.30 -1.47 32.83
C LYS A 27 3.75 -1.79 32.47
N LEU A 28 4.40 -0.95 31.67
CA LEU A 28 5.78 -1.19 31.26
C LEU A 28 6.77 -1.07 32.42
N ALA A 29 6.54 -0.12 33.34
CA ALA A 29 7.32 0.00 34.56
C ALA A 29 7.13 -1.23 35.46
N MET A 30 5.91 -1.76 35.61
CA MET A 30 5.67 -2.99 36.37
C MET A 30 6.43 -4.17 35.76
N ILE A 31 6.35 -4.34 34.44
CA ILE A 31 7.05 -5.40 33.71
C ILE A 31 8.56 -5.35 33.99
N VAL A 32 9.17 -4.17 33.87
CA VAL A 32 10.60 -3.98 34.16
C VAL A 32 10.95 -4.32 35.60
N ASN A 33 10.13 -3.87 36.56
CA ASN A 33 10.42 -4.03 37.99
C ASN A 33 10.21 -5.47 38.49
N GLU A 34 9.32 -6.22 37.86
CA GLU A 34 9.06 -7.64 38.15
C GLU A 34 9.87 -8.58 37.24
N GLU A 35 10.72 -8.04 36.36
CA GLU A 35 11.51 -8.78 35.36
C GLU A 35 10.65 -9.69 34.45
N ARG A 36 9.39 -9.29 34.22
CA ARG A 36 8.39 -10.04 33.45
C ARG A 36 8.44 -9.78 31.96
N TRP A 37 9.58 -10.09 31.35
CA TRP A 37 9.81 -9.87 29.91
C TRP A 37 8.81 -10.58 28.99
N ASP A 38 8.16 -11.63 29.49
CA ASP A 38 7.06 -12.36 28.85
C ASP A 38 5.83 -11.49 28.55
N LEU A 39 5.64 -10.41 29.30
CA LEU A 39 4.49 -9.51 29.17
C LEU A 39 4.73 -8.31 28.25
N VAL A 40 5.95 -8.11 27.75
CA VAL A 40 6.24 -7.03 26.82
C VAL A 40 5.49 -7.30 25.51
N PRO A 41 4.71 -6.35 24.96
CA PRO A 41 4.06 -6.53 23.67
C PRO A 41 5.07 -6.98 22.60
N LEU A 42 4.72 -8.02 21.82
CA LEU A 42 5.66 -8.67 20.90
C LEU A 42 6.36 -7.69 19.94
N VAL A 43 5.62 -6.71 19.43
CA VAL A 43 6.16 -5.67 18.54
C VAL A 43 7.21 -4.80 19.25
N LEU A 44 6.96 -4.46 20.51
CA LEU A 44 7.89 -3.68 21.32
C LEU A 44 9.14 -4.50 21.69
N ALA A 45 8.94 -5.77 22.05
CA ALA A 45 10.05 -6.68 22.33
C ALA A 45 10.96 -6.88 21.10
N TRP A 46 10.36 -6.99 19.92
CA TRP A 46 11.09 -7.05 18.66
C TRP A 46 11.87 -5.75 18.40
N LEU A 47 11.24 -4.57 18.55
CA LEU A 47 11.92 -3.28 18.37
C LEU A 47 13.08 -3.08 19.36
N ILE A 48 12.90 -3.44 20.64
CA ILE A 48 13.96 -3.38 21.66
C ILE A 48 15.14 -4.31 21.29
N ARG A 49 14.89 -5.39 20.54
CA ARG A 49 15.92 -6.34 20.12
C ARG A 49 16.67 -5.89 18.87
N GLU A 50 15.96 -5.39 17.86
CA GLU A 50 16.51 -5.11 16.53
C GLU A 50 17.00 -3.66 16.37
N ASP A 51 16.48 -2.70 17.13
CA ASP A 51 16.83 -1.28 17.01
C ASP A 51 17.65 -0.80 18.23
N ASP A 52 18.92 -0.47 18.01
CA ASP A 52 19.85 -0.05 19.06
C ASP A 52 19.43 1.24 19.76
N GLU A 53 18.77 2.16 19.06
CA GLU A 53 18.29 3.43 19.60
C GLU A 53 17.11 3.18 20.54
N VAL A 54 16.17 2.35 20.12
CA VAL A 54 15.02 1.91 20.94
C VAL A 54 15.53 1.16 22.18
N LYS A 55 16.51 0.27 22.01
CA LYS A 55 17.13 -0.50 23.11
C LYS A 55 17.78 0.40 24.15
N GLN A 56 18.57 1.39 23.71
CA GLN A 56 19.21 2.35 24.62
C GLN A 56 18.18 3.17 25.39
N ALA A 57 17.18 3.71 24.69
CA ALA A 57 16.11 4.49 25.30
C ALA A 57 15.30 3.66 26.31
N PHE A 58 15.01 2.41 25.97
CA PHE A 58 14.33 1.48 26.86
C PHE A 58 15.18 1.15 28.10
N THR A 59 16.50 1.00 27.96
CA THR A 59 17.42 0.78 29.08
C THR A 59 17.43 1.98 30.03
N VAL A 60 17.46 3.20 29.49
CA VAL A 60 17.38 4.43 30.30
C VAL A 60 16.04 4.51 31.06
N PHE A 61 14.93 4.18 30.40
CA PHE A 61 13.62 4.08 31.06
C PHE A 61 13.61 3.01 32.15
N SER A 62 14.16 1.82 31.86
CA SER A 62 14.23 0.69 32.78
C SER A 62 14.99 1.05 34.05
N ASP A 63 16.18 1.64 33.92
CA ASP A 63 16.99 2.12 35.04
C ASP A 63 16.24 3.17 35.87
N ALA A 64 15.54 4.10 35.22
CA ALA A 64 14.75 5.12 35.90
C ALA A 64 13.55 4.52 36.66
N ALA A 65 12.91 3.48 36.10
CA ALA A 65 11.82 2.76 36.74
C ALA A 65 12.30 1.99 37.98
N GLN A 66 13.42 1.27 37.88
CA GLN A 66 14.01 0.51 38.98
C GLN A 66 14.48 1.43 40.12
N LYS A 67 15.17 2.54 39.80
CA LYS A 67 15.58 3.55 40.80
C LYS A 67 14.37 4.15 41.52
N CYS A 68 13.29 4.42 40.79
CA CYS A 68 12.05 4.92 41.38
C CYS A 68 11.45 3.93 42.38
N MET A 69 11.40 2.63 42.05
CA MET A 69 10.92 1.60 42.95
C MET A 69 11.84 1.36 44.15
N ALA A 70 13.15 1.40 43.96
CA ALA A 70 14.12 1.30 45.06
C ALA A 70 13.91 2.43 46.08
N ASN A 71 13.72 3.66 45.60
CA ASN A 71 13.44 4.82 46.45
C ASN A 71 12.08 4.71 47.15
N LEU A 72 11.06 4.12 46.51
CA LEU A 72 9.76 3.85 47.13
C LEU A 72 9.86 2.81 48.24
N ARG A 73 10.65 1.73 48.04
CA ARG A 73 10.90 0.70 49.06
C ARG A 73 11.67 1.28 50.25
N ALA A 74 12.68 2.11 50.00
CA ALA A 74 13.45 2.79 51.04
C ALA A 74 12.63 3.87 51.79
N GLY A 75 11.66 4.48 51.12
CA GLY A 75 10.84 5.60 51.62
C GLY A 75 9.51 5.20 52.27
N SER A 76 9.27 3.93 52.62
CA SER A 76 8.01 3.46 53.23
C SER A 76 7.77 3.89 54.69
N VAL A 77 8.34 5.04 55.09
CA VAL A 77 7.97 5.75 56.31
C VAL A 77 7.55 7.18 55.94
N LYS A 78 6.24 7.43 56.11
CA LYS A 78 5.51 8.72 56.14
C LYS A 78 5.02 9.27 54.80
N ALA A 79 3.71 9.09 54.58
CA ALA A 79 2.63 10.02 54.20
C ALA A 79 2.86 11.29 53.32
N ALA A 80 4.09 11.80 53.15
CA ALA A 80 4.41 12.94 52.30
C ALA A 80 4.44 12.59 50.80
N ASN A 81 4.69 11.33 50.45
CA ASN A 81 4.80 10.90 49.04
C ASN A 81 3.47 10.92 48.28
N LYS A 82 2.31 10.76 48.94
CA LYS A 82 1.01 10.73 48.24
C LYS A 82 0.68 12.06 47.56
N ARG A 83 0.90 13.18 48.26
CA ARG A 83 0.71 14.52 47.68
C ARG A 83 1.70 14.83 46.56
N ALA A 84 2.97 14.43 46.72
CA ALA A 84 3.97 14.63 45.68
C ALA A 84 3.63 13.82 44.41
N THR A 85 3.15 12.59 44.55
CA THR A 85 2.70 11.77 43.42
C THR A 85 1.43 12.32 42.76
N GLU A 86 0.48 12.83 43.54
CA GLU A 86 -0.74 13.48 43.01
C GLU A 86 -0.38 14.72 42.19
N ILE A 87 0.46 15.61 42.72
CA ILE A 87 0.91 16.83 42.02
C ILE A 87 1.66 16.50 40.71
N LEU A 88 2.54 15.49 40.75
CA LEU A 88 3.23 15.02 39.54
C LEU A 88 2.24 14.44 38.52
N SER A 89 1.28 13.63 38.97
CA SER A 89 0.28 13.03 38.08
C SER A 89 -0.62 14.09 37.43
N GLU A 90 -1.01 15.15 38.15
CA GLU A 90 -1.76 16.27 37.60
C GLU A 90 -0.96 17.03 36.55
N ARG A 91 0.34 17.23 36.79
CA ARG A 91 1.23 17.91 35.84
C ARG A 91 1.41 17.09 34.55
N TYR A 92 1.63 15.78 34.66
CA TYR A 92 1.72 14.89 33.50
C TYR A 92 0.39 14.82 32.74
N ARG A 93 -0.75 14.74 33.44
CA ARG A 93 -2.08 14.81 32.83
C ARG A 93 -2.28 16.11 32.05
N GLY A 94 -1.83 17.25 32.59
CA GLY A 94 -1.88 18.54 31.91
C GLY A 94 -1.07 18.55 30.61
N VAL A 95 0.18 18.09 30.66
CA VAL A 95 1.04 17.98 29.46
C VAL A 95 0.44 17.04 28.43
N PHE A 96 -0.07 15.88 28.85
CA PHE A 96 -0.73 14.92 27.97
C PHE A 96 -1.97 15.52 27.30
N LEU A 97 -2.86 16.16 28.06
CA LEU A 97 -4.06 16.79 27.51
C LEU A 97 -3.73 17.94 26.55
N GLN A 98 -2.68 18.70 26.84
CA GLN A 98 -2.19 19.74 25.94
C GLN A 98 -1.65 19.15 24.64
N ALA A 99 -0.82 18.09 24.71
CA ALA A 99 -0.32 17.40 23.54
C ALA A 99 -1.48 16.80 22.72
N ALA A 100 -2.40 16.08 23.35
CA ALA A 100 -3.59 15.53 22.72
C ALA A 100 -4.44 16.62 22.04
N SER A 101 -4.60 17.79 22.67
CA SER A 101 -5.30 18.91 22.05
C SER A 101 -4.57 19.45 20.82
N VAL A 102 -3.24 19.52 20.83
CA VAL A 102 -2.46 19.96 19.67
C VAL A 102 -2.59 18.94 18.53
N TYR A 103 -2.52 17.65 18.83
CA TYR A 103 -2.74 16.59 17.83
C TYR A 103 -4.16 16.63 17.26
N ALA A 104 -5.18 16.80 18.10
CA ALA A 104 -6.56 16.93 17.64
C ALA A 104 -6.76 18.12 16.70
N ARG A 105 -6.11 19.27 16.97
CA ARG A 105 -6.13 20.42 16.06
C ARG A 105 -5.44 20.13 14.73
N LYS A 106 -4.25 19.52 14.77
CA LYS A 106 -3.54 19.11 13.55
C LYS A 106 -4.34 18.13 12.71
N LEU A 107 -4.98 17.16 13.36
CA LEU A 107 -5.85 16.18 12.69
C LEU A 107 -7.06 16.88 12.04
N SER A 108 -7.73 17.77 12.76
CA SER A 108 -8.84 18.56 12.21
C SER A 108 -8.41 19.44 11.04
N THR A 109 -7.21 20.03 11.07
CA THR A 109 -6.66 20.76 9.93
C THR A 109 -6.42 19.84 8.73
N LEU A 110 -5.87 18.65 8.95
CA LEU A 110 -5.65 17.67 7.88
C LEU A 110 -6.96 17.18 7.27
N GLU A 111 -7.97 16.88 8.10
CA GLU A 111 -9.31 16.50 7.65
C GLU A 111 -9.94 17.61 6.81
N ALA A 112 -9.89 18.87 7.28
CA ALA A 112 -10.40 20.01 6.52
C ALA A 112 -9.66 20.23 5.20
N SER A 113 -8.33 20.06 5.18
CA SER A 113 -7.54 20.12 3.94
C SER A 113 -7.89 18.99 2.98
N LEU A 114 -8.12 17.77 3.49
CA LEU A 114 -8.53 16.62 2.68
C LEU A 114 -9.92 16.84 2.05
N ASP A 115 -10.88 17.32 2.85
CA ASP A 115 -12.22 17.64 2.38
C ASP A 115 -12.18 18.72 1.31
N HIS A 116 -11.39 19.78 1.51
CA HIS A 116 -11.20 20.82 0.51
C HIS A 116 -10.63 20.26 -0.80
N LEU A 117 -9.54 19.47 -0.72
CA LEU A 117 -8.91 18.85 -1.88
C LEU A 117 -9.83 17.89 -2.63
N SER A 118 -10.76 17.23 -1.94
CA SER A 118 -11.76 16.35 -2.56
C SER A 118 -12.74 17.10 -3.47
N THR A 119 -12.92 18.41 -3.24
CA THR A 119 -13.82 19.27 -4.02
C THR A 119 -13.14 19.99 -5.19
N LEU A 120 -11.81 20.00 -5.24
CA LEU A 120 -11.06 20.72 -6.26
C LEU A 120 -11.00 19.94 -7.59
N THR A 121 -10.99 20.70 -8.68
CA THR A 121 -10.78 20.18 -10.02
C THR A 121 -9.30 19.86 -10.28
N LEU A 122 -9.02 19.07 -11.32
CA LEU A 122 -7.64 18.72 -11.69
C LEU A 122 -6.76 19.96 -11.96
N ALA A 123 -7.32 20.99 -12.60
CA ALA A 123 -6.58 22.22 -12.91
C ALA A 123 -6.24 23.03 -11.66
N GLU A 124 -7.11 23.04 -10.66
CA GLU A 124 -6.88 23.72 -9.38
C GLU A 124 -5.83 22.98 -8.53
N LEU A 125 -5.82 21.65 -8.57
CA LEU A 125 -4.77 20.84 -7.95
C LEU A 125 -3.40 21.08 -8.59
N GLU A 126 -3.33 21.24 -9.92
CA GLU A 126 -2.10 21.58 -10.63
C GLU A 126 -1.59 22.98 -10.25
N SER A 127 -2.49 23.95 -10.06
CA SER A 127 -2.14 25.29 -9.58
C SER A 127 -1.62 25.27 -8.14
N LEU A 128 -2.25 24.50 -7.24
CA LEU A 128 -1.79 24.36 -5.85
C LEU A 128 -0.46 23.62 -5.73
N ALA A 129 -0.19 22.65 -6.59
CA ALA A 129 1.10 21.96 -6.63
C ALA A 129 2.25 22.89 -7.08
N ALA A 130 1.94 24.00 -7.75
CA ALA A 130 2.91 25.00 -8.16
C ALA A 130 3.18 26.07 -7.06
N GLU A 131 2.33 26.17 -6.04
CA GLU A 131 2.53 27.07 -4.90
C GLU A 131 3.38 26.37 -3.81
N GLU A 132 4.37 27.09 -3.27
CA GLU A 132 5.48 26.60 -2.42
C GLU A 132 5.10 26.11 -1.00
N ASP A 133 3.85 25.72 -0.76
CA ASP A 133 3.42 25.14 0.51
C ASP A 133 3.63 23.61 0.50
N ASP A 134 4.67 23.13 1.20
CA ASP A 134 5.14 21.72 1.17
C ASP A 134 4.02 20.71 1.50
N LEU A 135 3.07 21.06 2.37
CA LEU A 135 1.97 20.16 2.70
C LEU A 135 0.93 20.10 1.58
N SER A 136 0.46 21.26 1.12
CA SER A 136 -0.53 21.37 0.04
C SER A 136 0.00 20.74 -1.26
N ALA A 137 1.27 20.98 -1.59
CA ALA A 137 1.96 20.38 -2.75
C ALA A 137 2.06 18.85 -2.64
N ARG A 138 2.40 18.30 -1.45
CA ARG A 138 2.45 16.85 -1.24
C ARG A 138 1.08 16.20 -1.40
N VAL A 139 0.02 16.79 -0.86
CA VAL A 139 -1.31 16.20 -0.97
C VAL A 139 -1.84 16.30 -2.41
N ALA A 140 -1.62 17.42 -3.10
CA ALA A 140 -1.94 17.54 -4.53
C ALA A 140 -1.21 16.48 -5.39
N ALA A 141 0.09 16.27 -5.15
CA ALA A 141 0.88 15.26 -5.85
C ALA A 141 0.37 13.82 -5.58
N ILE A 142 -0.09 13.52 -4.37
CA ILE A 142 -0.70 12.23 -4.05
C ILE A 142 -2.04 12.07 -4.77
N SER A 143 -2.90 13.10 -4.75
CA SER A 143 -4.19 13.09 -5.45
C SER A 143 -4.03 12.87 -6.95
N MET A 144 -3.05 13.50 -7.59
CA MET A 144 -2.74 13.27 -9.01
C MET A 144 -2.30 11.82 -9.27
N LYS A 145 -1.42 11.25 -8.44
CA LYS A 145 -0.99 9.84 -8.56
C LYS A 145 -2.15 8.86 -8.41
N ILE A 146 -3.08 9.14 -7.51
CA ILE A 146 -4.29 8.32 -7.32
C ILE A 146 -5.17 8.38 -8.58
N SER A 147 -5.40 9.59 -9.11
CA SER A 147 -6.19 9.79 -10.33
C SER A 147 -5.59 9.05 -11.53
N ASP A 148 -4.28 9.13 -11.72
CA ASP A 148 -3.59 8.42 -12.81
C ASP A 148 -3.66 6.90 -12.65
N GLU A 149 -3.53 6.38 -11.43
CA GLU A 149 -3.67 4.96 -11.16
C GLU A 149 -5.11 4.47 -11.40
N ILE A 150 -6.13 5.25 -11.05
CA ILE A 150 -7.53 4.95 -11.38
C ILE A 150 -7.71 4.89 -12.89
N LYS A 151 -7.26 5.90 -13.65
CA LYS A 151 -7.33 5.92 -15.12
C LYS A 151 -6.62 4.70 -15.73
N ARG A 152 -5.44 4.33 -15.21
CA ARG A 152 -4.72 3.12 -15.65
C ARG A 152 -5.51 1.84 -15.40
N ARG A 153 -6.16 1.72 -14.24
CA ARG A 153 -6.99 0.56 -13.90
C ARG A 153 -8.24 0.48 -14.78
N GLU A 154 -8.89 1.61 -15.04
CA GLU A 154 -10.04 1.68 -15.94
C GLU A 154 -9.65 1.35 -17.38
N ALA A 155 -8.52 1.86 -17.87
CA ALA A 155 -7.99 1.52 -19.18
C ALA A 155 -7.69 0.00 -19.29
N LYS A 156 -7.10 -0.61 -18.26
CA LYS A 156 -6.89 -2.06 -18.19
C LYS A 156 -8.20 -2.85 -18.18
N LYS A 157 -9.20 -2.41 -17.42
CA LYS A 157 -10.54 -3.02 -17.41
C LYS A 157 -11.20 -2.95 -18.79
N GLY A 158 -11.13 -1.79 -19.45
CA GLY A 158 -11.65 -1.60 -20.79
C GLY A 158 -10.95 -2.47 -21.84
N ALA A 159 -9.62 -2.60 -21.75
CA ALA A 159 -8.85 -3.49 -22.62
C ALA A 159 -9.24 -4.96 -22.40
N LYS A 160 -9.38 -5.41 -21.15
CA LYS A 160 -9.79 -6.78 -20.82
C LYS A 160 -11.21 -7.08 -21.32
N ALA A 161 -12.15 -6.16 -21.13
CA ALA A 161 -13.52 -6.32 -21.61
C ALA A 161 -13.59 -6.40 -23.15
N LYS A 162 -12.74 -5.64 -23.87
CA LYS A 162 -12.62 -5.76 -25.33
C LYS A 162 -12.03 -7.12 -25.74
N ASP A 163 -11.03 -7.60 -25.01
CA ASP A 163 -10.40 -8.89 -25.30
C ASP A 163 -11.37 -10.06 -25.08
N GLU A 164 -12.14 -10.03 -23.99
CA GLU A 164 -13.20 -11.01 -23.70
C GLU A 164 -14.27 -11.05 -24.79
N LYS A 165 -14.67 -9.90 -25.34
CA LYS A 165 -15.62 -9.83 -26.46
C LYS A 165 -15.07 -10.38 -27.78
N LEU A 166 -13.75 -10.32 -27.98
CA LEU A 166 -13.10 -10.85 -29.17
C LEU A 166 -12.80 -12.35 -29.08
N ASP A 167 -12.90 -12.94 -27.89
CA ASP A 167 -12.57 -14.35 -27.68
C ASP A 167 -13.39 -15.32 -28.55
N PRO A 168 -14.71 -15.15 -28.78
CA PRO A 168 -15.46 -16.00 -29.72
C PRO A 168 -14.92 -15.92 -31.15
N VAL A 169 -14.53 -14.73 -31.62
CA VAL A 169 -13.95 -14.52 -32.95
C VAL A 169 -12.59 -15.20 -33.05
N ARG A 170 -11.78 -15.08 -32.00
CA ARG A 170 -10.48 -15.75 -31.87
C ARG A 170 -10.65 -17.28 -31.94
N GLN A 171 -11.59 -17.85 -31.18
CA GLN A 171 -11.88 -19.28 -31.20
C GLN A 171 -12.36 -19.74 -32.60
N PHE A 172 -13.21 -18.95 -33.26
CA PHE A 172 -13.67 -19.23 -34.62
C PHE A 172 -12.52 -19.22 -35.64
N ALA A 173 -11.62 -18.23 -35.57
CA ALA A 173 -10.42 -18.18 -36.41
C ALA A 173 -9.51 -19.40 -36.20
N ARG A 174 -9.31 -19.82 -34.94
CA ARG A 174 -8.53 -21.03 -34.60
C ARG A 174 -9.18 -22.29 -35.16
N LYS A 175 -10.50 -22.39 -35.08
CA LYS A 175 -11.25 -23.52 -35.65
C LYS A 175 -11.06 -23.61 -37.16
N LEU A 176 -11.27 -22.52 -37.90
CA LEU A 176 -11.05 -22.49 -39.35
C LEU A 176 -9.60 -22.85 -39.73
N ALA A 177 -8.64 -22.36 -38.96
CA ALA A 177 -7.23 -22.66 -39.14
C ALA A 177 -6.90 -24.15 -38.95
N ASN A 178 -7.56 -24.83 -38.02
CA ASN A 178 -7.41 -26.28 -37.76
C ASN A 178 -8.17 -27.16 -38.76
N ASP A 179 -9.33 -26.72 -39.21
CA ASP A 179 -10.15 -27.45 -40.17
C ASP A 179 -9.53 -27.40 -41.59
N GLY A 180 -8.76 -26.34 -41.89
CA GLY A 180 -8.03 -26.18 -43.15
C GLY A 180 -6.62 -26.77 -43.13
N ASN A 181 -6.10 -27.12 -44.31
CA ASN A 181 -4.72 -27.54 -44.49
C ASN A 181 -3.94 -26.44 -45.22
N TYR A 182 -3.23 -25.60 -44.48
CA TYR A 182 -2.55 -24.43 -45.01
C TYR A 182 -1.03 -24.62 -45.02
N PRO A 183 -0.33 -24.31 -46.14
CA PRO A 183 1.13 -24.47 -46.21
C PRO A 183 1.93 -23.59 -45.24
N SER A 184 1.32 -22.51 -44.75
CA SER A 184 1.94 -21.59 -43.79
C SER A 184 0.87 -20.79 -43.06
N ARG A 185 1.22 -20.26 -41.87
CA ARG A 185 0.34 -19.40 -41.08
C ARG A 185 -0.16 -18.18 -41.87
N ARG A 186 0.72 -17.54 -42.65
CA ARG A 186 0.36 -16.37 -43.47
C ARG A 186 -0.70 -16.72 -44.52
N GLN A 187 -0.60 -17.89 -45.15
CA GLN A 187 -1.61 -18.36 -46.11
C GLN A 187 -2.94 -18.68 -45.41
N ALA A 188 -2.89 -19.27 -44.20
CA ALA A 188 -4.08 -19.48 -43.38
C ALA A 188 -4.79 -18.15 -43.09
N VAL A 189 -4.05 -17.14 -42.62
CA VAL A 189 -4.60 -15.79 -42.34
C VAL A 189 -5.33 -15.23 -43.55
N PHE A 190 -4.71 -15.25 -44.75
CA PHE A 190 -5.35 -14.74 -45.96
C PHE A 190 -6.60 -15.52 -46.35
N ALA A 191 -6.57 -16.84 -46.22
CA ALA A 191 -7.69 -17.70 -46.59
C ALA A 191 -8.91 -17.51 -45.66
N ILE A 192 -8.69 -17.41 -44.34
CA ILE A 192 -9.78 -17.35 -43.35
C ILE A 192 -10.24 -15.92 -43.04
N LYS A 193 -9.51 -14.89 -43.50
CA LYS A 193 -9.77 -13.47 -43.16
C LYS A 193 -11.23 -13.06 -43.41
N ALA A 194 -11.76 -13.41 -44.58
CA ALA A 194 -13.12 -13.02 -44.98
C ALA A 194 -14.16 -13.63 -44.03
N ASP A 195 -14.08 -14.94 -43.78
CA ASP A 195 -15.00 -15.66 -42.89
C ASP A 195 -14.94 -15.14 -41.46
N VAL A 196 -13.74 -14.84 -40.95
CA VAL A 196 -13.55 -14.27 -39.60
C VAL A 196 -14.16 -12.88 -39.49
N LEU A 197 -14.01 -12.04 -40.52
CA LEU A 197 -14.62 -10.70 -40.56
C LEU A 197 -16.14 -10.79 -40.61
N ASP A 198 -16.70 -11.70 -41.41
CA ASP A 198 -18.14 -11.91 -41.49
C ASP A 198 -18.71 -12.43 -40.18
N TYR A 199 -18.04 -13.39 -39.54
CA TYR A 199 -18.42 -13.85 -38.19
C TYR A 199 -18.35 -12.73 -37.16
N ALA A 200 -17.30 -11.91 -37.16
CA ALA A 200 -17.18 -10.78 -36.25
C ALA A 200 -18.33 -9.77 -36.40
N ARG A 201 -18.81 -9.52 -37.62
CA ARG A 201 -19.97 -8.64 -37.89
C ARG A 201 -21.29 -9.19 -37.34
N THR A 202 -21.40 -10.49 -37.08
CA THR A 202 -22.59 -11.10 -36.47
C THR A 202 -22.67 -10.90 -34.96
N LEU A 203 -21.56 -10.55 -34.30
CA LEU A 203 -21.49 -10.38 -32.86
C LEU A 203 -21.73 -8.92 -32.47
N ASP A 204 -22.66 -8.69 -31.54
CA ASP A 204 -22.99 -7.34 -31.09
C ASP A 204 -21.81 -6.67 -30.35
N GLY A 205 -21.53 -5.41 -30.71
CA GLY A 205 -20.46 -4.61 -30.12
C GLY A 205 -19.03 -5.06 -30.48
N VAL A 206 -18.86 -5.94 -31.47
CA VAL A 206 -17.55 -6.33 -32.00
C VAL A 206 -17.40 -5.76 -33.41
N SER A 207 -16.31 -5.03 -33.64
CA SER A 207 -15.94 -4.54 -34.97
C SER A 207 -14.45 -4.75 -35.17
N LEU A 208 -14.10 -5.54 -36.19
CA LEU A 208 -12.72 -5.79 -36.57
C LEU A 208 -12.45 -5.07 -37.90
N SER A 209 -11.50 -4.14 -37.89
CA SER A 209 -11.11 -3.40 -39.09
C SER A 209 -10.43 -4.33 -40.09
N GLU A 210 -10.81 -4.25 -41.37
CA GLU A 210 -10.25 -5.07 -42.44
C GLU A 210 -8.74 -4.89 -42.62
N GLN A 211 -8.24 -3.66 -42.38
CA GLN A 211 -6.81 -3.34 -42.46
C GLN A 211 -6.02 -3.96 -41.29
N GLN A 212 -6.65 -4.14 -40.12
CA GLN A 212 -6.02 -4.67 -38.92
C GLN A 212 -6.27 -6.17 -38.72
N ALA A 213 -7.25 -6.74 -39.41
CA ALA A 213 -7.67 -8.13 -39.27
C ALA A 213 -6.52 -9.10 -39.53
N GLU A 214 -5.72 -8.88 -40.58
CA GLU A 214 -4.60 -9.77 -40.91
C GLU A 214 -3.60 -9.90 -39.77
N LYS A 215 -3.17 -8.76 -39.21
CA LYS A 215 -2.20 -8.73 -38.09
C LYS A 215 -2.79 -9.34 -36.83
N THR A 216 -4.07 -9.09 -36.58
CA THR A 216 -4.78 -9.57 -35.39
C THR A 216 -4.95 -11.11 -35.44
N ILE A 217 -5.39 -11.63 -36.59
CA ILE A 217 -5.54 -13.07 -36.82
C ILE A 217 -4.17 -13.76 -36.78
N ASP A 218 -3.13 -13.20 -37.42
CA ASP A 218 -1.77 -13.77 -37.33
C ASP A 218 -1.29 -13.89 -35.88
N GLY A 219 -1.54 -12.88 -35.06
CA GLY A 219 -1.24 -12.90 -33.62
C GLY A 219 -1.97 -14.02 -32.89
N TRP A 220 -3.28 -14.15 -33.11
CA TRP A 220 -4.08 -15.21 -32.49
C TRP A 220 -3.67 -16.62 -32.88
N LEU A 221 -3.28 -16.82 -34.14
CA LEU A 221 -2.79 -18.11 -34.66
C LEU A 221 -1.37 -18.41 -34.17
N LYS A 222 -0.54 -17.39 -33.96
CA LYS A 222 0.81 -17.54 -33.38
C LYS A 222 0.76 -18.01 -31.92
N GLU A 223 -0.25 -17.59 -31.16
CA GLU A 223 -0.43 -17.96 -29.75
C GLU A 223 -1.08 -19.35 -29.55
N MET A 224 -1.37 -20.08 -30.63
CA MET A 224 -1.91 -21.43 -30.53
C MET A 224 -0.85 -22.41 -30.02
N PRO A 225 -1.17 -23.33 -29.09
CA PRO A 225 -0.21 -24.32 -28.60
C PRO A 225 0.31 -25.27 -29.70
N ASP A 226 -0.50 -25.51 -30.71
CA ASP A 226 -0.27 -26.37 -31.87
C ASP A 226 0.23 -25.60 -33.11
N ALA A 227 0.50 -24.30 -32.99
CA ALA A 227 0.92 -23.45 -34.11
C ALA A 227 2.14 -24.00 -34.86
N ASP A 228 3.14 -24.49 -34.14
CA ASP A 228 4.37 -25.04 -34.74
C ASP A 228 4.12 -26.38 -35.43
N SER A 229 3.17 -27.18 -34.95
CA SER A 229 2.79 -28.43 -35.62
C SER A 229 1.98 -28.18 -36.90
N LEU A 230 1.14 -27.16 -36.89
CA LEU A 230 0.23 -26.85 -38.00
C LEU A 230 0.92 -26.05 -39.11
N PHE A 231 1.78 -25.11 -38.72
CA PHE A 231 2.39 -24.14 -39.64
C PHE A 231 3.91 -24.17 -39.65
N GLY A 232 4.53 -24.99 -38.81
CA GLY A 232 5.97 -25.16 -38.79
C GLY A 232 6.46 -25.51 -40.17
N ARG A 233 7.59 -24.92 -40.55
CA ARG A 233 8.30 -25.41 -41.72
C ARG A 233 8.52 -26.89 -41.49
N LYS A 234 8.11 -27.72 -42.46
CA LYS A 234 8.75 -29.02 -42.65
C LYS A 234 10.22 -28.70 -42.81
N ASP A 235 10.96 -28.74 -41.71
CA ASP A 235 12.40 -28.59 -41.72
C ASP A 235 12.87 -29.59 -42.76
N GLY A 236 13.39 -29.05 -43.87
CA GLY A 236 13.84 -29.86 -44.97
C GLY A 236 14.87 -30.81 -44.41
N GLY A 237 14.47 -32.06 -44.18
CA GLY A 237 15.36 -33.14 -43.87
C GLY A 237 16.42 -33.12 -44.96
N GLY A 238 17.62 -32.70 -44.56
CA GLY A 238 18.76 -32.55 -45.45
C GLY A 238 18.94 -33.83 -46.25
N ARG A 239 18.96 -33.66 -47.57
CA ARG A 239 19.65 -34.58 -48.46
C ARG A 239 21.10 -34.15 -48.55
#